data_AF-A0A966F193-F1
#
_entry.id   AF-A0A966F193-F1
#
_cell.length_a   1.000
_cell.length_b   1.000
_cell.length_c   1.000
_cell.angle_alpha   90.00
_cell.angle_beta   90.00
_cell.angle_gamma   90.00
#
_symmetry.space_group_name_H-M   'P 1'
#
loop_
_entity.id
_entity.type
_entity.pdbx_description
1 polymer ?
#
loop_
_entity_poly.entity_id
_entity_poly.type
_entity_poly.pdbx_seq_one_letter_code
_entity_poly.pdbx_strand_id
1 'polypeptide(L)'
;MFQRDCGATTGFSTQISVLESGDPLSGGGNTFRADDDHGAARIGAWGGSWAEMNWLSTDQLLIRYAANSRLFEQDTDVSGVEIIYEVVGD
;
A
#
# COMPACT_ATOMS: atom_id res chain seq x y z
N MET A 1 -2.07 -7.20 2.44
CA MET A 1 -2.73 -5.88 2.32
C MET A 1 -3.91 -5.84 3.27
N PHE A 2 -4.06 -4.75 4.01
CA PHE A 2 -5.19 -4.53 4.90
C PHE A 2 -5.60 -3.05 4.90
N GLN A 3 -6.83 -2.79 5.32
CA GLN A 3 -7.44 -1.47 5.41
C GLN A 3 -7.56 -1.09 6.89
N ARG A 4 -7.32 0.20 7.20
CA ARG A 4 -7.65 0.78 8.50
C ARG A 4 -8.62 1.95 8.32
N ASP A 5 -9.73 1.89 9.07
CA ASP A 5 -10.63 3.01 9.29
C ASP A 5 -10.09 3.88 10.44
N CYS A 6 -9.85 5.16 10.18
CA CYS A 6 -9.37 6.12 11.17
C CYS A 6 -10.48 7.05 11.70
N GLY A 7 -11.75 6.77 11.42
CA GLY A 7 -12.91 7.50 11.96
C GLY A 7 -13.43 8.62 11.06
N ALA A 8 -14.59 9.15 11.46
CA ALA A 8 -15.61 9.87 10.67
C ALA A 8 -15.19 11.11 9.83
N THR A 9 -13.93 11.54 9.87
CA THR A 9 -13.43 12.71 9.11
C THR A 9 -12.15 12.43 8.32
N THR A 10 -11.67 11.19 8.28
CA THR A 10 -10.41 10.81 7.61
C THR A 10 -10.64 9.60 6.74
N GLY A 11 -10.38 9.73 5.43
CA GLY A 11 -10.57 8.67 4.44
C GLY A 11 -9.82 7.37 4.79
N PHE A 12 -10.24 6.27 4.18
CA PHE A 12 -9.59 4.98 4.40
C PHE A 12 -8.18 4.98 3.80
N SER A 13 -7.21 4.47 4.55
CA SER A 13 -5.85 4.24 4.03
C SER A 13 -5.68 2.80 3.55
N THR A 14 -4.95 2.66 2.46
CA THR A 14 -4.47 1.39 1.92
C THR A 14 -3.07 1.12 2.46
N GLN A 15 -2.87 -0.05 3.07
CA GLN A 15 -1.61 -0.43 3.69
C GLN A 15 -1.14 -1.81 3.22
N ILE A 16 0.14 -1.89 2.88
CA ILE A 16 0.84 -3.09 2.46
C ILE A 16 2.03 -3.29 3.41
N SER A 17 2.16 -4.54 3.88
CA SER A 17 3.32 -4.98 4.65
C SER A 17 3.89 -6.26 4.06
N VAL A 18 5.22 -6.38 4.08
CA VAL A 18 5.97 -7.61 3.89
C VAL A 18 6.40 -8.12 5.27
N LEU A 19 6.11 -9.39 5.56
CA LEU A 19 6.42 -10.03 6.84
C LEU A 19 7.10 -11.36 6.59
N GLU A 20 8.00 -11.75 7.50
CA GLU A 20 8.45 -13.14 7.56
C GLU A 20 7.32 -14.04 8.05
N SER A 21 7.36 -15.31 7.65
CA SER A 21 6.36 -16.29 8.05
C SER A 21 6.35 -16.48 9.57
N GLY A 22 5.28 -16.02 10.23
CA GLY A 22 5.09 -16.15 11.68
C GLY A 22 5.23 -14.85 12.45
N ASP A 23 5.67 -13.77 11.79
CA ASP A 23 5.75 -12.46 12.43
C ASP A 23 4.38 -11.79 12.53
N PRO A 24 4.08 -11.13 13.67
CA PRO A 24 2.85 -10.36 13.81
C PRO A 24 2.89 -9.10 12.95
N LEU A 25 1.73 -8.68 12.45
CA LEU A 25 1.54 -7.36 11.85
C LEU A 25 1.88 -6.28 12.90
N SER A 26 3.03 -5.62 12.75
CA SER A 26 3.37 -4.44 13.56
C SER A 26 2.53 -3.25 13.06
N GLY A 27 1.79 -2.59 13.95
CA GLY A 27 1.11 -1.29 13.74
C GLY A 27 0.60 -0.96 12.32
N GLY A 28 1.47 -0.37 11.49
CA GLY A 28 1.15 0.10 10.14
C GLY A 28 1.86 -0.69 9.03
N GLY A 29 1.43 -0.47 7.79
CA GLY A 29 2.14 -0.94 6.59
C GLY A 29 3.64 -0.61 6.66
N ASN A 30 4.53 -1.60 6.61
CA ASN A 30 5.98 -1.40 6.62
C ASN A 30 6.58 -1.28 5.21
N THR A 31 5.72 -1.28 4.19
CA THR A 31 6.14 -1.24 2.79
C THR A 31 5.50 -0.05 2.10
N PHE A 32 4.16 0.02 2.13
CA PHE A 32 3.43 1.06 1.44
C PHE A 32 2.20 1.49 2.25
N ARG A 33 1.99 2.80 2.34
CA ARG A 33 0.81 3.40 2.93
C ARG A 33 0.39 4.61 2.12
N ALA A 34 -0.87 4.61 1.69
CA ALA A 34 -1.44 5.73 0.96
C ALA A 34 -2.92 5.92 1.29
N ASP A 35 -3.42 7.15 1.13
CA ASP A 35 -4.85 7.42 1.06
C ASP A 35 -5.22 8.05 -0.29
N ASP A 36 -6.51 8.30 -0.48
CA ASP A 36 -7.06 8.77 -1.75
C ASP A 36 -6.92 10.29 -1.95
N ASP A 37 -6.14 10.98 -1.12
CA ASP A 37 -5.99 12.44 -1.11
C ASP A 37 -7.33 13.18 -1.20
N HIS A 38 -8.23 12.88 -0.26
CA HIS A 38 -9.57 13.48 -0.20
C HIS A 38 -10.42 13.19 -1.46
N GLY A 39 -10.24 12.01 -2.04
CA GLY A 39 -11.00 11.52 -3.20
C GLY A 39 -10.38 11.86 -4.57
N ALA A 40 -9.14 12.35 -4.61
CA ALA A 40 -8.42 12.60 -5.86
C ALA A 40 -7.90 11.31 -6.53
N ALA A 41 -7.61 10.27 -5.75
CA ALA A 41 -7.13 8.98 -6.26
C ALA A 41 -8.29 8.02 -6.58
N ARG A 42 -8.06 7.15 -7.55
CA ARG A 42 -8.92 5.98 -7.79
C ARG A 42 -9.10 5.19 -6.49
N ILE A 43 -10.34 4.86 -6.15
CA ILE A 43 -10.69 4.09 -4.97
C ILE A 43 -10.79 2.60 -5.33
N GLY A 44 -10.16 1.74 -4.53
CA GLY A 44 -10.28 0.29 -4.66
C GLY A 44 -11.59 -0.25 -4.08
N ALA A 45 -11.90 -1.53 -4.32
CA ALA A 45 -13.11 -2.17 -3.81
C ALA A 45 -13.23 -2.17 -2.26
N TRP A 46 -12.14 -1.88 -1.57
CA TRP A 46 -12.02 -1.75 -0.11
C TRP A 46 -12.20 -0.29 0.38
N GLY A 47 -12.52 0.68 -0.49
CA GLY A 47 -12.85 2.04 -0.06
C GLY A 47 -11.66 2.96 0.28
N GLY A 48 -10.43 2.46 0.20
CA GLY A 48 -9.20 3.27 0.24
C GLY A 48 -8.59 3.45 -1.15
N SER A 49 -7.48 4.21 -1.23
CA SER A 49 -6.75 4.41 -2.48
C SER A 49 -6.38 3.09 -3.17
N TRP A 50 -6.60 2.98 -4.47
CA TRP A 50 -6.35 1.75 -5.20
C TRP A 50 -4.86 1.42 -5.21
N ALA A 51 -4.54 0.16 -4.90
CA ALA A 51 -3.23 -0.43 -5.07
C ALA A 51 -3.37 -1.92 -5.35
N GLU A 52 -2.43 -2.48 -6.09
CA GLU A 52 -2.33 -3.90 -6.41
C GLU A 52 -0.90 -4.38 -6.12
N MET A 53 -0.77 -5.65 -5.77
CA MET A 53 0.51 -6.28 -5.47
C MET A 53 0.70 -7.52 -6.33
N ASN A 54 1.89 -7.69 -6.88
CA ASN A 54 2.27 -8.89 -7.60
C ASN A 54 3.72 -9.27 -7.30
N TRP A 55 3.96 -10.48 -6.80
CA TRP A 55 5.32 -11.01 -6.68
C TRP A 55 5.89 -11.26 -8.08
N LEU A 56 7.07 -10.68 -8.36
CA LEU A 56 7.81 -10.91 -9.61
C LEU A 56 8.81 -12.07 -9.45
N SER A 57 9.36 -12.22 -8.26
CA SER A 57 10.24 -13.31 -7.85
C SER A 57 10.07 -13.58 -6.34
N THR A 58 10.91 -14.45 -5.77
CA THR A 58 10.96 -14.71 -4.32
C THR A 58 11.41 -13.51 -3.49
N ASP A 59 12.11 -12.56 -4.10
CA ASP A 59 12.77 -11.42 -3.48
C ASP A 59 12.37 -10.07 -4.13
N GLN A 60 11.38 -10.07 -5.04
CA GLN A 60 10.89 -8.85 -5.70
C GLN A 60 9.37 -8.77 -5.69
N LEU A 61 8.84 -7.68 -5.11
CA LEU A 61 7.42 -7.37 -5.07
C LEU A 61 7.13 -6.12 -5.91
N LEU A 62 6.23 -6.24 -6.88
CA LEU A 62 5.67 -5.09 -7.60
C LEU A 62 4.44 -4.57 -6.86
N ILE A 63 4.43 -3.27 -6.55
CA ILE A 63 3.27 -2.54 -6.06
C ILE A 63 2.86 -1.50 -7.10
N ARG A 64 1.65 -1.66 -7.62
CA ARG A 64 1.03 -0.69 -8.53
C ARG A 64 0.04 0.15 -7.74
N TYR A 65 0.04 1.47 -7.90
CA TYR A 65 -0.88 2.35 -7.16
C TYR A 65 -1.37 3.53 -8.01
N ALA A 66 -2.47 4.15 -7.60
CA ALA A 66 -3.09 5.24 -8.35
C ALA A 66 -2.23 6.52 -8.34
N ALA A 67 -2.16 7.23 -9.47
CA ALA A 67 -1.29 8.41 -9.63
C ALA A 67 -1.56 9.55 -8.63
N ASN A 68 -2.80 9.72 -8.19
CA ASN A 68 -3.19 10.77 -7.25
C ASN A 68 -3.25 10.27 -5.80
N SER A 69 -2.72 9.09 -5.49
CA SER A 69 -2.58 8.62 -4.12
C SER A 69 -1.62 9.53 -3.35
N ARG A 70 -2.02 10.01 -2.17
CA ARG A 70 -1.08 10.67 -1.25
C ARG A 70 -0.34 9.60 -0.47
N LEU A 71 0.98 9.56 -0.64
CA LEU A 71 1.86 8.58 -0.02
C LEU A 71 2.32 9.02 1.37
N PHE A 72 2.35 8.08 2.30
CA PHE A 72 2.84 8.26 3.67
C PHE A 72 3.95 7.26 4.04
N GLU A 73 4.11 6.19 3.26
CA GLU A 73 5.16 5.17 3.40
C GLU A 73 5.42 4.57 2.01
N GLN A 74 6.69 4.42 1.64
CA GLN A 74 7.12 3.83 0.36
C GLN A 74 8.57 3.31 0.47
N ASP A 75 8.75 2.23 1.23
CA ASP A 75 10.06 1.58 1.35
C ASP A 75 10.36 0.72 0.13
N THR A 76 11.61 0.78 -0.36
CA THR A 76 12.07 0.04 -1.55
C THR A 76 12.77 -1.27 -1.23
N ASP A 77 13.05 -1.55 0.04
CA ASP A 77 13.60 -2.82 0.53
C ASP A 77 13.01 -3.11 1.90
N VAL A 78 12.46 -4.31 2.08
CA VAL A 78 11.90 -4.76 3.37
C VAL A 78 12.32 -6.21 3.59
N SER A 79 13.13 -6.45 4.61
CA SER A 79 13.60 -7.80 4.97
C SER A 79 14.24 -8.57 3.80
N GLY A 80 15.00 -7.87 2.94
CA GLY A 80 15.65 -8.46 1.77
C GLY A 80 14.72 -8.73 0.59
N VAL A 81 13.50 -8.19 0.62
CA VAL A 81 12.60 -8.12 -0.52
C VAL A 81 12.68 -6.73 -1.13
N GLU A 82 13.10 -6.66 -2.39
CA GLU A 82 13.07 -5.44 -3.19
C GLU A 82 11.62 -5.10 -3.58
N ILE A 83 11.25 -3.83 -3.41
CA ILE A 83 9.91 -3.33 -3.70
C ILE A 83 9.98 -2.38 -4.90
N ILE A 84 9.33 -2.79 -5.98
CA ILE A 84 9.25 -2.03 -7.22
C ILE A 84 7.89 -1.34 -7.26
N TYR A 85 7.89 -0.04 -7.55
CA TYR A 85 6.68 0.77 -7.58
C TYR A 85 6.35 1.21 -9.01
N GLU A 86 5.08 1.06 -9.38
CA GLU A 86 4.55 1.58 -10.65
C GLU A 86 3.30 2.43 -10.39
N VAL A 87 3.34 3.66 -10.89
CA VAL A 87 2.19 4.55 -10.87
C VAL A 87 1.27 4.20 -12.04
N VAL A 88 0.00 3.97 -11.75
CA VAL A 88 -1.05 3.75 -12.74
C VAL A 88 -1.89 5.02 -12.85
N GLY A 89 -1.81 5.68 -14.01
CA GLY A 89 -2.71 6.77 -14.38
C GLY A 89 -4.10 6.23 -14.77
N ASP A 90 -5.10 7.09 -14.63
CA ASP A 90 -6.47 6.81 -15.09
C ASP A 90 -6.60 6.85 -16.63
#